data_AF-A0A943G0S6-F1
#
_entry.id   AF-A0A943G0S6-F1
#
_cell.length_a   1.000
_cell.length_b   1.000
_cell.length_c   1.000
_cell.angle_alpha   90.00
_cell.angle_beta   90.00
_cell.angle_gamma   90.00
#
_symmetry.space_group_name_H-M   'P 1'
#
loop_
_entity.id
_entity.type
_entity.pdbx_description
1 polymer ?
#
loop_
_entity_poly.entity_id
_entity_poly.type
_entity_poly.pdbx_seq_one_letter_code
_entity_poly.pdbx_strand_id
1 'polypeptide(L)'
;MENPIIVPFDLNTARKIKSGEIEGSVLINNIEIEFVYESKDCAGPYNLLFVRKDEYGISAIYANTEGCALGDTTLELRVEAGAYFKEGDILTSTKGCQFIYDGLITEGAMGSICGMTTYGDIEFDRCALWTDVYDRDKNRNVRKAIEEEKKFLAENIIKAKDSRKINIIKRYLSEYEHLLDEMPKHDFKPFERVLVRRTNQEGWKLHLFSRGSGTYDEYECL
;
A
#
# COMPACT_ATOMS: atom_id res chain seq x y z
N MET A 1 -13.68 -12.22 13.01
CA MET A 1 -13.12 -11.21 12.08
C MET A 1 -13.95 -9.92 12.09
N GLU A 2 -13.33 -8.80 12.44
CA GLU A 2 -13.91 -7.46 12.53
C GLU A 2 -13.90 -6.77 11.16
N ASN A 3 -12.81 -6.92 10.40
CA ASN A 3 -12.61 -6.35 9.06
C ASN A 3 -12.16 -7.43 8.05
N PRO A 4 -13.02 -8.41 7.72
CA PRO A 4 -12.79 -9.41 6.68
C PRO A 4 -12.59 -8.81 5.29
N ILE A 5 -11.53 -9.25 4.61
CA ILE A 5 -11.29 -8.99 3.18
C ILE A 5 -11.26 -10.28 2.39
N ILE A 6 -11.52 -10.19 1.09
CA ILE A 6 -11.27 -11.27 0.13
C ILE A 6 -10.02 -10.92 -0.67
N VAL A 7 -9.04 -11.82 -0.66
CA VAL A 7 -7.77 -11.68 -1.38
C VAL A 7 -7.51 -12.91 -2.25
N PRO A 8 -6.67 -12.80 -3.30
CA PRO A 8 -6.24 -13.94 -4.07
C PRO A 8 -5.63 -15.04 -3.20
N PHE A 9 -5.73 -16.29 -3.65
CA PHE A 9 -5.16 -17.42 -2.94
C PHE A 9 -3.64 -17.29 -2.76
N ASP A 10 -3.19 -17.48 -1.52
CA ASP A 10 -1.78 -17.63 -1.16
C ASP A 10 -1.63 -18.88 -0.27
N LEU A 11 -0.83 -19.84 -0.73
CA LEU A 11 -0.69 -21.13 -0.05
C LEU A 11 -0.14 -20.99 1.38
N ASN A 12 0.77 -20.05 1.61
CA ASN A 12 1.33 -19.85 2.96
C ASN A 12 0.29 -19.31 3.93
N THR A 13 -0.53 -18.36 3.48
CA THR A 13 -1.66 -17.83 4.25
C THR A 13 -2.71 -18.90 4.49
N ALA A 14 -3.03 -19.73 3.48
CA ALA A 14 -3.92 -20.88 3.65
C ALA A 14 -3.42 -21.89 4.69
N ARG A 15 -2.10 -22.16 4.72
CA ARG A 15 -1.47 -23.01 5.76
C ARG A 15 -1.60 -22.39 7.15
N LYS A 16 -1.45 -21.07 7.29
CA LYS A 16 -1.62 -20.34 8.56
C LYS A 16 -3.07 -20.37 9.06
N ILE A 17 -4.03 -20.25 8.15
CA ILE A 17 -5.46 -20.42 8.46
C ILE A 17 -5.70 -21.85 8.97
N LYS A 18 -5.20 -22.85 8.23
CA LYS A 18 -5.34 -24.26 8.59
C LYS A 18 -4.74 -24.60 9.96
N SER A 19 -3.60 -24.01 10.31
CA SER A 19 -2.96 -24.22 11.62
C SER A 19 -3.63 -23.43 12.76
N GLY A 20 -4.55 -22.53 12.45
CA GLY A 20 -5.16 -21.61 13.41
C GLY A 20 -4.26 -20.46 13.85
N GLU A 21 -3.15 -20.18 13.13
CA GLU A 21 -2.26 -19.05 13.42
C GLU A 21 -2.96 -17.71 13.14
N ILE A 22 -3.83 -17.67 12.13
CA ILE A 22 -4.68 -16.52 11.80
C ILE A 22 -6.13 -16.97 11.60
N GLU A 23 -7.08 -16.11 11.97
CA GLU A 23 -8.49 -16.31 11.65
C GLU A 23 -8.72 -16.08 10.15
N GLY A 24 -9.45 -16.99 9.50
CA GLY A 24 -9.78 -16.87 8.08
C GLY A 24 -10.41 -18.14 7.51
N SER A 25 -10.72 -18.10 6.22
CA SER A 25 -11.30 -19.23 5.48
C SER A 25 -10.82 -19.24 4.04
N VAL A 26 -10.67 -20.43 3.45
CA VAL A 26 -10.46 -20.56 2.01
C VAL A 26 -11.83 -20.57 1.32
N LEU A 27 -11.96 -19.86 0.22
CA LEU A 27 -13.20 -19.73 -0.55
C LEU A 27 -13.03 -20.30 -1.96
N ILE A 28 -14.11 -20.89 -2.48
CA ILE A 28 -14.30 -21.16 -3.90
C ILE A 28 -15.68 -20.65 -4.30
N ASN A 29 -15.78 -19.75 -5.27
CA ASN A 29 -17.06 -19.14 -5.66
C ASN A 29 -17.87 -18.58 -4.45
N ASN A 30 -17.19 -17.99 -3.46
CA ASN A 30 -17.75 -17.50 -2.17
C ASN A 30 -18.25 -18.58 -1.21
N ILE A 31 -17.96 -19.84 -1.47
CA ILE A 31 -18.30 -20.96 -0.59
C ILE A 31 -17.06 -21.32 0.21
N GLU A 32 -17.20 -21.40 1.54
CA GLU A 32 -16.11 -21.80 2.42
C GLU A 32 -15.75 -23.27 2.23
N ILE A 33 -14.44 -23.51 2.11
CA ILE A 33 -13.87 -24.84 1.95
C ILE A 33 -12.74 -25.06 2.95
N GLU A 34 -12.59 -26.29 3.36
CA GLU A 34 -11.60 -26.69 4.36
C GLU A 34 -10.33 -27.19 3.68
N PHE A 35 -9.16 -26.64 4.06
CA PHE A 35 -7.88 -27.12 3.55
C PHE A 35 -7.44 -28.39 4.28
N VAL A 36 -7.56 -29.54 3.61
CA VAL A 36 -7.35 -30.86 4.25
C VAL A 36 -5.93 -31.35 4.09
N TYR A 37 -5.38 -31.32 2.88
CA TYR A 37 -4.11 -31.98 2.60
C TYR A 37 -3.32 -31.30 1.49
N GLU A 38 -2.00 -31.32 1.65
CA GLU A 38 -1.04 -30.88 0.65
C GLU A 38 -0.06 -32.03 0.40
N SER A 39 0.00 -32.50 -0.84
CA SER A 39 0.95 -33.52 -1.25
C SER A 39 2.26 -32.89 -1.71
N LYS A 40 3.38 -33.35 -1.14
CA LYS A 40 4.74 -32.96 -1.57
C LYS A 40 5.24 -33.79 -2.76
N ASP A 41 4.67 -34.98 -2.94
CA ASP A 41 5.12 -35.98 -3.91
C ASP A 41 4.06 -36.26 -5.00
N CYS A 42 3.21 -35.28 -5.30
CA CYS A 42 2.21 -35.41 -6.36
C CYS A 42 2.86 -35.29 -7.74
N ALA A 43 2.64 -36.28 -8.61
CA ALA A 43 3.08 -36.20 -10.00
C ALA A 43 2.24 -35.20 -10.84
N GLY A 44 1.02 -34.89 -10.40
CA GLY A 44 0.10 -33.97 -11.08
C GLY A 44 0.14 -32.54 -10.52
N PRO A 45 -0.36 -31.55 -11.29
CA PRO A 45 -0.32 -30.15 -10.88
C PRO A 45 -1.25 -29.82 -9.70
N TYR A 46 -2.31 -30.60 -9.51
CA TYR A 46 -3.30 -30.40 -8.45
C TYR A 46 -2.91 -31.16 -7.18
N ASN A 47 -1.95 -30.62 -6.44
CA ASN A 47 -1.37 -31.23 -5.25
C ASN A 47 -2.04 -30.82 -3.93
N LEU A 48 -3.03 -29.93 -3.98
CA LEU A 48 -3.82 -29.50 -2.81
C LEU A 48 -5.20 -30.15 -2.82
N LEU A 49 -5.65 -30.60 -1.65
CA LEU A 49 -6.99 -31.14 -1.41
C LEU A 49 -7.75 -30.25 -0.43
N PHE A 50 -8.92 -29.80 -0.88
CA PHE A 50 -9.91 -29.10 -0.09
C PHE A 50 -11.20 -29.89 -0.02
N VAL A 51 -11.99 -29.62 1.01
CA VAL A 51 -13.30 -30.22 1.20
C VAL A 51 -14.35 -29.13 1.29
N ARG A 52 -15.39 -29.24 0.45
CA ARG A 52 -16.60 -28.43 0.53
C ARG A 52 -17.67 -29.22 1.26
N LYS A 53 -18.28 -28.59 2.25
CA LYS A 53 -19.40 -29.12 3.04
C LYS A 53 -20.63 -28.25 2.75
N ASP A 54 -21.66 -28.83 2.18
CA ASP A 54 -22.93 -28.13 1.93
C ASP A 54 -24.13 -29.04 2.20
N GLU A 55 -25.34 -28.56 1.90
CA GLU A 55 -26.59 -29.29 2.10
C GLU A 55 -26.66 -30.62 1.35
N TYR A 56 -25.84 -30.80 0.30
CA TYR A 56 -25.77 -32.03 -0.49
C TYR A 56 -24.71 -33.01 0.01
N GLY A 57 -23.92 -32.62 1.01
CA GLY A 57 -22.92 -33.46 1.67
C GLY A 57 -21.49 -32.93 1.56
N ILE A 58 -20.55 -33.85 1.34
CA ILE A 58 -19.12 -33.57 1.36
C ILE A 58 -18.55 -33.85 -0.03
N SER A 59 -17.89 -32.86 -0.64
CA SER A 59 -17.23 -32.98 -1.94
C SER A 59 -15.76 -32.56 -1.86
N ALA A 60 -14.92 -33.24 -2.65
CA ALA A 60 -13.49 -32.96 -2.75
C ALA A 60 -13.20 -31.96 -3.87
N ILE A 61 -12.31 -31.01 -3.59
CA ILE A 61 -11.83 -30.02 -4.55
C ILE A 61 -10.31 -30.14 -4.60
N TYR A 62 -9.78 -30.25 -5.82
CA TYR A 62 -8.36 -30.31 -6.07
C TYR A 62 -7.89 -28.99 -6.69
N ALA A 63 -6.81 -28.43 -6.18
CA ALA A 63 -6.20 -27.21 -6.69
C ALA A 63 -4.67 -27.31 -6.74
N ASN A 64 -4.03 -26.47 -7.55
CA ASN A 64 -2.58 -26.31 -7.56
C ASN A 64 -2.13 -25.28 -6.50
N THR A 65 -0.82 -25.06 -6.38
CA THR A 65 -0.24 -24.11 -5.40
C THR A 65 -0.61 -22.65 -5.64
N GLU A 66 -1.11 -22.31 -6.83
CA GLU A 66 -1.60 -20.98 -7.21
C GLU A 66 -3.09 -20.81 -6.91
N GLY A 67 -3.75 -21.86 -6.40
CA GLY A 67 -5.19 -21.84 -6.10
C GLY A 67 -6.07 -22.06 -7.33
N CYS A 68 -5.52 -22.52 -8.46
CA CYS A 68 -6.32 -22.90 -9.63
C CYS A 68 -6.91 -24.30 -9.42
N ALA A 69 -8.23 -24.39 -9.40
CA ALA A 69 -8.99 -25.63 -9.37
C ALA A 69 -9.47 -26.01 -10.78
N LEU A 70 -10.01 -27.23 -10.91
CA LEU A 70 -10.61 -27.69 -12.16
C LEU A 70 -11.79 -26.81 -12.60
N GLY A 71 -11.92 -26.56 -13.91
CA GLY A 71 -13.02 -25.79 -14.49
C GLY A 71 -12.86 -24.28 -14.36
N ASP A 72 -11.64 -23.77 -14.57
CA ASP A 72 -11.29 -22.34 -14.58
C ASP A 72 -11.74 -21.59 -13.31
N THR A 73 -11.80 -22.29 -12.18
CA THR A 73 -12.19 -21.71 -10.91
C THR A 73 -10.95 -21.46 -10.06
N THR A 74 -10.80 -20.24 -9.55
CA THR A 74 -9.71 -19.87 -8.65
C THR A 74 -10.19 -19.81 -7.22
N LEU A 75 -9.34 -20.24 -6.29
CA LEU A 75 -9.54 -20.08 -4.87
C LEU A 75 -9.27 -18.64 -4.45
N GLU A 76 -9.90 -18.24 -3.34
CA GLU A 76 -9.69 -16.96 -2.68
C GLU A 76 -9.51 -17.21 -1.17
N LEU A 77 -9.01 -16.22 -0.45
CA LEU A 77 -8.92 -16.25 1.01
C LEU A 77 -9.78 -15.16 1.60
N ARG A 78 -10.58 -15.50 2.59
CA ARG A 78 -11.17 -14.52 3.50
C ARG A 78 -10.30 -14.43 4.75
N VAL A 79 -9.78 -13.25 5.04
CA VAL A 79 -8.87 -13.01 6.17
C VAL A 79 -9.18 -11.70 6.86
N GLU A 80 -8.76 -11.54 8.11
CA GLU A 80 -8.80 -10.25 8.79
C GLU A 80 -7.75 -9.31 8.17
N ALA A 81 -8.18 -8.14 7.67
CA ALA A 81 -7.29 -7.21 6.96
C ALA A 81 -6.10 -6.75 7.81
N GLY A 82 -6.32 -6.48 9.10
CA GLY A 82 -5.25 -6.12 10.04
C GLY A 82 -4.24 -7.24 10.31
N ALA A 83 -4.60 -8.50 10.08
CA ALA A 83 -3.67 -9.63 10.19
C ALA A 83 -2.93 -9.91 8.88
N TYR A 84 -3.52 -9.55 7.74
CA TYR A 84 -2.99 -9.84 6.42
C TYR A 84 -2.03 -8.76 5.89
N PHE A 85 -2.38 -7.47 6.09
CA PHE A 85 -1.57 -6.34 5.67
C PHE A 85 -0.74 -5.77 6.83
N LYS A 86 0.47 -5.31 6.52
CA LYS A 86 1.37 -4.68 7.47
C LYS A 86 1.48 -3.18 7.20
N GLU A 87 1.70 -2.39 8.24
CA GLU A 87 2.06 -0.98 8.08
C GLU A 87 3.22 -0.85 7.08
N GLY A 88 3.07 0.07 6.12
CA GLY A 88 4.01 0.27 5.03
C GLY A 88 3.78 -0.61 3.80
N ASP A 89 2.89 -1.61 3.85
CA ASP A 89 2.49 -2.34 2.64
C ASP A 89 1.86 -1.34 1.64
N ILE A 90 2.24 -1.48 0.37
CA ILE A 90 1.66 -0.69 -0.72
C ILE A 90 0.48 -1.47 -1.27
N LEU A 91 -0.70 -0.86 -1.19
CA LEU A 91 -1.97 -1.45 -1.54
C LEU A 91 -2.61 -0.70 -2.71
N THR A 92 -3.41 -1.43 -3.47
CA THR A 92 -4.22 -0.90 -4.57
C THR A 92 -5.68 -1.16 -4.25
N SER A 93 -6.49 -0.09 -4.23
CA SER A 93 -7.95 -0.20 -4.14
C SER A 93 -8.55 -0.70 -5.46
N THR A 94 -9.77 -1.21 -5.43
CA THR A 94 -10.53 -1.57 -6.65
C THR A 94 -10.76 -0.41 -7.61
N LYS A 95 -10.68 0.85 -7.14
CA LYS A 95 -10.72 2.04 -8.00
C LYS A 95 -9.39 2.30 -8.72
N GLY A 96 -8.38 1.46 -8.51
CA GLY A 96 -7.05 1.62 -9.09
C GLY A 96 -6.20 2.67 -8.39
N CYS A 97 -6.58 3.12 -7.19
CA CYS A 97 -5.80 4.07 -6.41
C CYS A 97 -4.79 3.32 -5.52
N GLN A 98 -3.51 3.62 -5.68
CA GLN A 98 -2.41 3.07 -4.88
C GLN A 98 -2.17 3.91 -3.63
N PHE A 99 -1.87 3.27 -2.51
CA PHE A 99 -1.55 3.94 -1.24
C PHE A 99 -0.64 3.09 -0.36
N ILE A 100 0.05 3.75 0.57
CA ILE A 100 0.87 3.12 1.61
C ILE A 100 0.01 2.99 2.87
N TYR A 101 -0.19 1.76 3.33
CA TYR A 101 -1.03 1.45 4.48
C TYR A 101 -0.40 1.96 5.80
N ASP A 102 -1.19 2.61 6.65
CA ASP A 102 -0.73 3.14 7.94
C ASP A 102 -0.90 2.18 9.13
N GLY A 103 -1.41 0.96 8.89
CA GLY A 103 -1.64 -0.04 9.93
C GLY A 103 -2.96 0.10 10.68
N LEU A 104 -3.79 1.11 10.36
CA LEU A 104 -5.05 1.37 11.05
C LEU A 104 -6.25 1.10 10.16
N ILE A 105 -7.28 0.48 10.74
CA ILE A 105 -8.60 0.34 10.13
C ILE A 105 -9.60 1.05 11.05
N THR A 106 -10.31 2.04 10.51
CA THR A 106 -11.31 2.82 11.26
C THR A 106 -12.64 2.71 10.55
N GLU A 107 -13.66 2.16 11.23
CA GLU A 107 -15.01 1.97 10.66
C GLU A 107 -14.99 1.22 9.31
N GLY A 108 -14.08 0.26 9.17
CA GLY A 108 -13.93 -0.48 7.92
C GLY A 108 -13.20 0.28 6.81
N ALA A 109 -12.63 1.46 7.05
CA ALA A 109 -11.75 2.15 6.10
C ALA A 109 -10.28 1.97 6.47
N MET A 110 -9.42 1.64 5.50
CA MET A 110 -7.98 1.57 5.74
C MET A 110 -7.36 2.96 5.73
N GLY A 111 -6.62 3.27 6.80
CA GLY A 111 -5.80 4.46 6.85
C GLY A 111 -4.61 4.39 5.88
N SER A 112 -4.10 5.57 5.53
CA SER A 112 -2.98 5.69 4.60
C SER A 112 -1.99 6.73 5.07
N ILE A 113 -0.72 6.44 4.86
CA ILE A 113 0.40 7.37 5.09
C ILE A 113 0.46 8.38 3.95
N CYS A 114 0.32 7.86 2.72
CA CYS A 114 0.33 8.59 1.48
C CYS A 114 -0.39 7.76 0.43
N GLY A 115 -1.14 8.39 -0.46
CA GLY A 115 -1.87 7.67 -1.49
C GLY A 115 -2.38 8.55 -2.61
N MET A 116 -2.81 7.90 -3.68
CA MET A 116 -3.45 8.52 -4.82
C MET A 116 -4.94 8.72 -4.57
N THR A 117 -5.44 9.88 -4.95
CA THR A 117 -6.88 10.12 -5.04
C THR A 117 -7.43 9.53 -6.35
N THR A 118 -8.75 9.42 -6.47
CA THR A 118 -9.42 9.03 -7.72
C THR A 118 -9.21 10.04 -8.85
N TYR A 119 -8.72 11.24 -8.54
CA TYR A 119 -8.40 12.29 -9.52
C TYR A 119 -6.94 12.27 -9.95
N GLY A 120 -6.12 11.36 -9.38
CA GLY A 120 -4.71 11.19 -9.72
C GLY A 120 -3.75 12.06 -8.90
N ASP A 121 -4.26 12.87 -7.98
CA ASP A 121 -3.43 13.67 -7.07
C ASP A 121 -2.85 12.80 -5.95
N ILE A 122 -1.69 13.19 -5.43
CA ILE A 122 -1.09 12.56 -4.24
C ILE A 122 -1.48 13.34 -3.00
N GLU A 123 -2.07 12.65 -2.05
CA GLU A 123 -2.35 13.16 -0.72
C GLU A 123 -1.45 12.48 0.33
N PHE A 124 -1.16 13.24 1.39
CA PHE A 124 -0.33 12.83 2.51
C PHE A 124 -1.16 12.97 3.79
N ASP A 125 -0.97 12.02 4.71
CA ASP A 125 -1.75 11.84 5.95
C ASP A 125 -3.20 11.42 5.71
N ARG A 126 -3.58 10.28 6.31
CA ARG A 126 -4.95 9.77 6.49
C ARG A 126 -5.90 10.16 5.36
N CYS A 127 -5.56 9.68 4.18
CA CYS A 127 -6.45 9.72 3.05
C CYS A 127 -7.38 8.51 3.16
N ALA A 128 -8.54 8.66 3.81
CA ALA A 128 -9.59 7.63 3.90
C ALA A 128 -10.35 7.46 2.58
N LEU A 129 -9.71 7.80 1.46
CA LEU A 129 -10.35 7.90 0.17
C LEU A 129 -10.60 6.49 -0.38
N TRP A 130 -11.75 5.94 0.01
CA TRP A 130 -12.50 4.88 -0.68
C TRP A 130 -11.96 3.45 -0.55
N THR A 131 -11.15 3.18 0.47
CA THR A 131 -10.58 1.87 0.79
C THR A 131 -11.44 1.13 1.82
N ASP A 132 -12.72 0.95 1.50
CA ASP A 132 -13.61 0.15 2.33
C ASP A 132 -13.12 -1.31 2.34
N VAL A 133 -13.05 -1.87 3.54
CA VAL A 133 -12.57 -3.22 3.85
C VAL A 133 -13.75 -4.18 4.00
N TYR A 134 -14.94 -3.67 4.37
CA TYR A 134 -16.12 -4.47 4.72
C TYR A 134 -17.31 -4.32 3.74
N ASP A 135 -17.15 -3.75 2.53
CA ASP A 135 -18.36 -3.51 1.71
C ASP A 135 -18.98 -4.83 1.21
N ARG A 136 -20.31 -4.91 1.28
CA ARG A 136 -21.12 -5.99 0.67
C ARG A 136 -21.01 -5.98 -0.85
N ASP A 137 -20.61 -4.86 -1.44
CA ASP A 137 -20.23 -4.76 -2.84
C ASP A 137 -18.81 -5.29 -3.07
N LYS A 138 -18.70 -6.46 -3.72
CA LYS A 138 -17.43 -7.10 -4.15
C LYS A 138 -16.51 -6.19 -4.99
N ASN A 139 -17.02 -5.04 -5.44
CA ASN A 139 -16.30 -4.04 -6.19
C ASN A 139 -15.49 -3.08 -5.29
N ARG A 140 -15.44 -3.29 -3.97
CA ARG A 140 -14.65 -2.48 -3.02
C ARG A 140 -13.75 -3.37 -2.14
N ASN A 141 -12.66 -3.84 -2.74
CA ASN A 141 -11.63 -4.61 -2.08
C ASN A 141 -10.26 -3.92 -2.22
N VAL A 142 -9.29 -4.40 -1.47
CA VAL A 142 -7.90 -3.97 -1.52
C VAL A 142 -7.02 -5.18 -1.81
N ARG A 143 -5.94 -4.97 -2.56
CA ARG A 143 -4.89 -5.98 -2.76
C ARG A 143 -3.51 -5.35 -2.65
N LYS A 144 -2.48 -6.18 -2.52
CA LYS A 144 -1.10 -5.70 -2.66
C LYS A 144 -0.88 -5.15 -4.08
N ALA A 145 -0.17 -4.04 -4.15
CA ALA A 145 0.21 -3.42 -5.41
C ALA A 145 1.23 -4.29 -6.16
N ILE A 146 1.09 -4.38 -7.49
CA ILE A 146 2.11 -4.98 -8.37
C ILE A 146 3.27 -4.00 -8.59
N GLU A 147 4.40 -4.48 -9.10
CA GLU A 147 5.62 -3.66 -9.26
C GLU A 147 5.41 -2.42 -10.13
N GLU A 148 4.58 -2.51 -11.17
CA GLU A 148 4.23 -1.38 -12.02
C GLU A 148 3.44 -0.31 -11.26
N GLU A 149 2.54 -0.73 -10.37
CA GLU A 149 1.73 0.15 -9.53
C GLU A 149 2.57 0.82 -8.44
N LYS A 150 3.52 0.09 -7.84
CA LYS A 150 4.47 0.65 -6.87
C LYS A 150 5.36 1.71 -7.53
N LYS A 151 5.90 1.40 -8.71
CA LYS A 151 6.69 2.35 -9.51
C LYS A 151 5.87 3.60 -9.83
N PHE A 152 4.63 3.41 -10.29
CA PHE A 152 3.73 4.52 -10.60
C PHE A 152 3.45 5.39 -9.38
N LEU A 153 3.20 4.80 -8.21
CA LEU A 153 3.02 5.55 -6.96
C LEU A 153 4.29 6.35 -6.62
N ALA A 154 5.48 5.74 -6.70
CA ALA A 154 6.75 6.41 -6.41
C ALA A 154 6.98 7.63 -7.32
N GLU A 155 6.77 7.48 -8.63
CA GLU A 155 6.90 8.58 -9.60
C GLU A 155 5.98 9.76 -9.29
N ASN A 156 4.75 9.49 -8.85
CA ASN A 156 3.80 10.53 -8.47
C ASN A 156 4.18 11.20 -7.14
N ILE A 157 4.62 10.44 -6.14
CA ILE A 157 5.09 10.98 -4.85
C ILE A 157 6.26 11.95 -5.06
N ILE A 158 7.18 11.63 -5.98
CA ILE A 158 8.36 12.46 -6.28
C ILE A 158 7.97 13.80 -6.91
N LYS A 159 6.93 13.79 -7.77
CA LYS A 159 6.37 14.99 -8.41
C LYS A 159 5.59 15.87 -7.44
N ALA A 160 5.13 15.32 -6.30
CA ALA A 160 4.38 16.08 -5.32
C ALA A 160 5.22 17.24 -4.73
N LYS A 161 4.55 18.37 -4.45
CA LYS A 161 5.16 19.55 -3.82
C LYS A 161 5.18 19.44 -2.28
N ASP A 162 5.45 18.25 -1.76
CA ASP A 162 5.54 17.97 -0.33
C ASP A 162 6.97 17.59 0.06
N SER A 163 7.45 18.08 1.19
CA SER A 163 8.80 17.79 1.70
C SER A 163 8.94 16.36 2.26
N ARG A 164 7.83 15.75 2.69
CA ARG A 164 7.79 14.40 3.29
C ARG A 164 8.08 13.29 2.28
N LYS A 165 7.94 13.58 0.98
CA LYS A 165 8.17 12.62 -0.11
C LYS A 165 9.52 11.91 0.00
N ILE A 166 10.57 12.60 0.43
CA ILE A 166 11.92 12.02 0.57
C ILE A 166 11.93 10.91 1.63
N ASN A 167 11.32 11.17 2.79
CA ASN A 167 11.24 10.19 3.88
C ASN A 167 10.38 9.00 3.46
N ILE A 168 9.23 9.26 2.85
CA ILE A 168 8.31 8.23 2.38
C ILE A 168 8.98 7.30 1.37
N ILE A 169 9.67 7.86 0.36
CA ILE A 169 10.40 7.05 -0.63
C ILE A 169 11.47 6.20 0.06
N LYS A 170 12.34 6.81 0.88
CA LYS A 170 13.41 6.07 1.56
C LYS A 170 12.90 4.96 2.49
N ARG A 171 11.75 5.15 3.13
CA ARG A 171 11.22 4.23 4.14
C ARG A 171 10.37 3.11 3.56
N TYR A 172 9.52 3.40 2.56
CA TYR A 172 8.49 2.47 2.08
C TYR A 172 8.68 2.04 0.62
N LEU A 173 9.50 2.76 -0.15
CA LEU A 173 9.72 2.59 -1.58
C LEU A 173 11.23 2.69 -1.88
N SER A 174 12.06 2.11 -1.01
CA SER A 174 13.53 2.27 -1.03
C SER A 174 14.17 1.81 -2.35
N GLU A 175 13.55 0.83 -3.00
CA GLU A 175 13.93 0.34 -4.33
C GLU A 175 13.81 1.42 -5.43
N TYR A 176 12.96 2.43 -5.21
CA TYR A 176 12.76 3.57 -6.10
C TYR A 176 13.50 4.83 -5.63
N GLU A 177 14.42 4.72 -4.66
CA GLU A 177 15.22 5.86 -4.19
C GLU A 177 16.02 6.54 -5.31
N HIS A 178 16.47 5.76 -6.31
CA HIS A 178 17.18 6.27 -7.49
C HIS A 178 16.39 7.34 -8.27
N LEU A 179 15.06 7.31 -8.22
CA LEU A 179 14.20 8.31 -8.88
C LEU A 179 14.33 9.70 -8.21
N LEU A 180 14.84 9.79 -6.98
CA LEU A 180 15.14 11.07 -6.34
C LEU A 180 16.36 11.77 -6.95
N ASP A 181 17.32 11.01 -7.49
CA ASP A 181 18.51 11.55 -8.12
C ASP A 181 18.24 12.10 -9.53
N GLU A 182 17.21 11.57 -10.19
CA GLU A 182 16.70 12.05 -11.49
C GLU A 182 15.92 13.36 -11.38
N MET A 183 15.60 13.81 -10.15
CA MET A 183 14.99 15.12 -9.95
C MET A 183 15.97 16.20 -10.43
N PRO A 184 15.49 17.25 -11.12
CA PRO A 184 16.32 18.40 -11.43
C PRO A 184 16.86 18.96 -10.11
N LYS A 185 18.16 18.75 -9.88
CA LYS A 185 18.86 19.39 -8.76
C LYS A 185 18.68 20.88 -8.97
N HIS A 186 18.02 21.53 -8.03
CA HIS A 186 17.97 22.98 -8.06
C HIS A 186 19.38 23.46 -7.77
N ASP A 187 20.13 23.76 -8.83
CA ASP A 187 21.40 24.45 -8.74
C ASP A 187 21.10 25.85 -8.21
N PHE A 188 21.14 25.97 -6.88
CA PHE A 188 21.08 27.27 -6.24
C PHE A 188 22.13 28.15 -6.89
N LYS A 189 21.71 29.25 -7.50
CA LYS A 189 22.66 30.22 -8.05
C LYS A 189 23.52 30.76 -6.91
N PRO A 190 24.76 31.20 -7.16
CA PRO A 190 25.64 31.72 -6.11
C PRO A 190 24.97 32.76 -5.19
N PHE A 191 24.05 33.56 -5.73
CA PHE A 191 23.30 34.61 -5.02
C PHE A 191 22.08 34.12 -4.22
N GLU A 192 21.73 32.84 -4.28
CA GLU A 192 20.69 32.24 -3.43
C GLU A 192 21.27 31.67 -2.12
N ARG A 193 22.61 31.67 -1.98
CA ARG A 193 23.35 31.27 -0.78
C ARG A 193 24.02 32.48 -0.13
N VAL A 194 23.26 33.52 0.20
CA VAL A 194 23.81 34.65 0.95
C VAL A 194 23.42 34.50 2.41
N LEU A 195 24.43 34.40 3.29
CA LEU A 195 24.24 34.62 4.72
C LEU A 195 23.99 36.11 4.91
N VAL A 196 22.77 36.47 5.28
CA VAL A 196 22.39 37.87 5.46
C VAL A 196 22.42 38.20 6.95
N ARG A 197 23.10 39.29 7.30
CA ARG A 197 23.03 39.86 8.66
C ARG A 197 21.99 40.98 8.67
N ARG A 198 21.04 40.90 9.60
CA ARG A 198 20.24 42.08 9.98
C ARG A 198 21.14 43.02 10.77
N THR A 199 21.29 44.26 10.31
CA THR A 199 22.20 45.30 10.86
C THR A 199 22.01 45.57 12.35
N ASN A 200 20.87 45.18 12.92
CA ASN A 200 20.48 45.37 14.32
C ASN A 200 20.49 44.08 15.18
N GLN A 201 21.00 42.94 14.68
CA GLN A 201 21.18 41.71 15.48
C GLN A 201 22.62 41.19 15.41
N GLU A 202 23.17 40.78 16.56
CA GLU A 202 24.54 40.23 16.68
C GLU A 202 24.68 38.80 16.14
N GLY A 203 23.58 38.15 15.74
CA GLY A 203 23.57 36.77 15.27
C GLY A 203 23.32 36.64 13.76
N TRP A 204 24.08 35.77 13.10
CA TRP A 204 23.83 35.34 11.73
C TRP A 204 22.61 34.42 11.68
N LYS A 205 21.67 34.69 10.76
CA LYS A 205 20.49 33.85 10.53
C LYS A 205 20.37 33.51 9.05
N LEU A 206 19.95 32.29 8.75
CA LEU A 206 19.61 31.90 7.38
C LEU A 206 18.35 32.68 6.96
N HIS A 207 18.42 33.49 5.91
CA HIS A 207 17.28 34.27 5.42
C HIS A 207 17.17 34.17 3.90
N LEU A 208 15.96 33.98 3.38
CA LEU A 208 15.67 34.06 1.96
C LEU A 208 15.34 35.51 1.59
N PHE A 209 15.83 36.02 0.46
CA PHE A 209 15.48 37.35 -0.02
C PHE A 209 14.00 37.40 -0.42
N SER A 210 13.11 37.78 0.50
CA SER A 210 11.81 38.30 0.09
C SER A 210 12.01 39.74 -0.37
N ARG A 211 11.66 40.06 -1.62
CA ARG A 211 11.51 41.47 -2.05
C ARG A 211 10.32 42.07 -1.31
N GLY A 212 10.55 42.56 -0.09
CA GLY A 212 9.58 43.33 0.66
C GLY A 212 9.54 44.76 0.13
N SER A 213 8.37 45.23 -0.29
CA SER A 213 8.11 46.64 -0.53
C SER A 213 7.96 47.35 0.83
N GLY A 214 9.06 47.71 1.47
CA GLY A 214 9.02 48.34 2.79
C GLY A 214 10.36 48.96 3.17
N THR A 215 10.31 50.21 3.59
CA THR A 215 11.41 51.19 3.70
C THR A 215 12.35 51.06 4.91
N TYR A 216 12.48 49.91 5.58
CA TYR A 216 13.20 49.90 6.89
C TYR A 216 14.04 48.68 7.29
N ASP A 217 14.38 47.76 6.40
CA ASP A 217 15.36 46.70 6.73
C ASP A 217 16.58 46.79 5.80
N GLU A 218 17.61 47.52 6.23
CA GLU A 218 18.92 47.53 5.57
C GLU A 218 19.64 46.20 5.87
N TYR A 219 19.83 45.41 4.82
CA TYR A 219 20.56 44.13 4.86
C TYR A 219 21.95 44.35 4.27
N GLU A 220 23.00 44.03 5.03
CA GLU A 220 24.37 44.02 4.51
C GLU A 220 24.68 42.64 3.90
N CYS A 221 25.24 42.64 2.69
CA CYS A 221 25.73 41.44 2.00
C CYS A 221 27.27 41.43 2.05
N LEU A 222 27.87 40.25 2.16
CA LEU A 222 29.29 40.00 1.91
C LEU A 222 29.52 39.57 0.46
#